data_AF-A0A2K3K262-F1
#
_entry.id   AF-A0A2K3K262-F1
#
_cell.length_a   1.000
_cell.length_b   1.000
_cell.length_c   1.000
_cell.angle_alpha   90.00
_cell.angle_beta   90.00
_cell.angle_gamma   90.00
#
_symmetry.space_group_name_H-M   'P 1'
#
loop_
_entity.id
_entity.type
_entity.pdbx_description
1 polymer ?
#
loop_
_entity_poly.entity_id
_entity_poly.type
_entity_poly.pdbx_seq_one_letter_code
_entity_poly.pdbx_strand_id
1 'polypeptide(L)'
;SFYSIEEVAFSFNGGKDSTVLLHLLRAGYFLHKMGQNSANGDVKDFPIRTIYFESPSAFPEINSFTYDIAATYGLQIDTIRLDFKSGLETLLKDKPIRAIFLGVRIGDPTALVAI
;
A
#
# COMPACT_ATOMS: atom_id res chain seq x y z
N SER A 1 1.23 8.02 18.50
CA SER A 1 0.65 7.35 17.32
C SER A 1 -0.10 6.12 17.79
N PHE A 2 -1.24 5.78 17.18
CA PHE A 2 -2.00 4.57 17.51
C PHE A 2 -1.38 3.28 16.91
N TYR A 3 -0.56 3.40 15.86
CA TYR A 3 0.16 2.31 15.20
C TYR A 3 1.59 2.71 14.86
N SER A 4 2.54 1.79 14.91
CA SER A 4 3.89 1.95 14.35
C SER A 4 3.87 1.74 12.82
N ILE A 5 4.93 2.15 12.12
CA ILE A 5 4.98 2.04 10.65
C ILE A 5 4.96 0.58 10.19
N GLU A 6 5.50 -0.32 11.00
CA GLU A 6 5.56 -1.77 10.77
C GLU A 6 4.20 -2.46 11.00
N GLU A 7 3.31 -1.84 11.79
CA GLU A 7 1.95 -2.32 12.05
C GLU A 7 0.96 -1.88 10.96
N VAL A 8 1.39 -1.08 9.98
CA VAL A 8 0.54 -0.53 8.93
C VAL A 8 0.96 -1.05 7.56
N ALA A 9 -0.02 -1.40 6.73
CA ALA A 9 0.19 -1.74 5.34
C ALA A 9 -0.63 -0.86 4.41
N PHE A 10 -0.30 -0.88 3.12
CA PHE A 10 -1.02 -0.17 2.07
C PHE A 10 -1.42 -1.14 0.96
N SER A 11 -2.71 -1.25 0.65
CA SER A 11 -3.18 -2.06 -0.47
C SER A 11 -3.15 -1.24 -1.76
N PHE A 12 -2.22 -1.57 -2.66
CA PHE A 12 -2.05 -0.91 -3.94
C PHE A 12 -2.52 -1.84 -5.06
N ASN A 13 -3.35 -1.33 -5.97
CA ASN A 13 -3.92 -2.12 -7.07
C ASN A 13 -3.64 -1.55 -8.46
N GLY A 14 -2.75 -0.56 -8.56
CA GLY A 14 -2.44 0.12 -9.82
C GLY A 14 -3.55 1.04 -10.36
N GLY A 15 -4.71 1.11 -9.70
CA GLY A 15 -5.80 2.00 -10.07
C GLY A 15 -5.55 3.46 -9.65
N LYS A 16 -6.31 4.38 -10.23
CA LYS A 16 -6.18 5.84 -9.95
C LYS A 16 -6.28 6.18 -8.47
N ASP A 17 -7.17 5.51 -7.73
CA ASP A 17 -7.50 5.87 -6.35
C ASP A 17 -6.41 5.45 -5.37
N SER A 18 -5.94 4.22 -5.49
CA SER A 18 -4.78 3.75 -4.74
C SER A 18 -3.50 4.51 -5.16
N THR A 19 -3.36 4.92 -6.43
CA THR A 19 -2.25 5.76 -6.89
C THR A 19 -2.26 7.15 -6.23
N VAL A 20 -3.41 7.82 -6.18
CA VAL A 20 -3.56 9.09 -5.44
C VAL A 20 -3.23 8.89 -3.96
N LEU A 21 -3.74 7.82 -3.34
CA LEU A 21 -3.45 7.50 -1.95
C LEU A 21 -1.95 7.26 -1.70
N LEU A 22 -1.26 6.56 -2.60
CA LEU A 22 0.21 6.38 -2.54
C LEU A 22 0.93 7.72 -2.52
N HIS A 23 0.57 8.66 -3.40
CA HIS A 23 1.18 9.98 -3.42
C HIS A 23 0.93 10.76 -2.12
N LEU A 24 -0.29 10.68 -1.57
CA LEU A 24 -0.62 11.32 -0.29
C LEU A 24 0.17 10.71 0.88
N LEU A 25 0.29 9.38 0.94
CA LEU A 25 1.08 8.69 1.96
C LEU A 25 2.56 9.08 1.88
N ARG A 26 3.12 9.14 0.67
CA ARG A 26 4.52 9.57 0.46
C ARG A 26 4.74 11.03 0.87
N ALA A 27 3.83 11.93 0.50
CA ALA A 27 3.91 13.34 0.88
C ALA A 27 3.81 13.51 2.41
N GLY A 28 2.85 12.82 3.05
CA GLY A 28 2.69 12.85 4.51
C GLY A 28 3.91 12.30 5.24
N TYR A 29 4.49 11.19 4.76
CA TYR A 29 5.71 10.62 5.33
C TYR A 29 6.90 11.57 5.22
N PHE A 30 7.09 12.19 4.05
CA PHE A 30 8.17 13.16 3.83
C PHE A 30 8.06 14.36 4.79
N LEU A 31 6.86 14.93 4.93
CA LEU A 31 6.60 16.03 5.87
C LEU A 31 6.86 15.62 7.32
N HIS A 32 6.45 14.40 7.71
CA HIS A 32 6.72 13.88 9.05
C HIS A 32 8.22 13.73 9.34
N LYS A 33 9.00 13.22 8.38
CA LYS A 33 10.46 13.10 8.50
C LYS A 33 11.17 14.44 8.57
N MET A 34 10.77 15.41 7.76
CA MET A 34 11.31 16.78 7.83
C MET A 34 11.11 17.41 9.20
N GLY A 35 9.93 17.27 9.80
CA GLY A 35 9.65 17.80 11.14
C GLY A 35 10.46 17.11 12.27
N GLN A 36 11.04 15.94 12.01
CA GLN A 36 11.84 15.16 12.95
C GLN A 36 13.36 15.40 12.81
N ASN A 37 13.81 16.40 12.04
CA ASN A 37 15.23 16.72 11.76
C ASN A 37 16.09 15.53 11.29
N SER A 38 15.47 14.47 10.77
CA SER A 38 16.15 13.31 10.22
C SER A 38 16.34 13.50 8.71
N ALA A 39 17.25 14.42 8.35
CA ALA A 39 17.44 14.89 6.97
C ALA A 39 18.19 13.91 6.03
N ASN A 40 18.45 12.67 6.48
CA ASN A 40 19.30 11.72 5.75
C ASN A 40 18.51 10.61 5.01
N GLY A 41 17.18 10.70 4.94
CA GLY A 41 16.36 9.72 4.23
C GLY A 41 16.32 9.99 2.72
N ASP A 42 16.72 9.01 1.90
CA ASP A 42 16.48 9.04 0.46
C ASP A 42 14.97 9.16 0.19
N VAL A 43 14.59 9.97 -0.82
CA VAL A 43 13.18 10.17 -1.24
C VAL A 43 12.52 8.86 -1.72
N LYS A 44 13.36 7.85 -2.00
CA LYS A 44 12.96 6.50 -2.42
C LYS A 44 12.64 5.55 -1.27
N ASP A 45 12.91 5.93 -0.03
CA ASP A 45 12.69 5.04 1.11
C ASP A 45 11.25 5.20 1.63
N PHE A 46 10.28 4.58 0.94
CA PHE A 46 8.89 4.52 1.39
C PHE A 46 8.71 3.29 2.30
N PRO A 47 8.55 3.48 3.62
CA PRO A 47 8.68 2.39 4.58
C PRO A 47 7.40 1.55 4.74
N ILE A 48 6.27 1.99 4.17
CA ILE A 48 5.00 1.29 4.34
C ILE A 48 4.99 0.07 3.42
N ARG A 49 4.89 -1.10 4.03
CA ARG A 49 4.68 -2.37 3.33
C ARG A 49 3.48 -2.24 2.39
N THR A 50 3.71 -2.51 1.11
CA THR A 50 2.69 -2.40 0.06
C THR A 50 2.23 -3.80 -0.33
N ILE A 51 0.93 -4.03 -0.33
CA ILE A 51 0.31 -5.31 -0.68
C ILE A 51 -0.31 -5.18 -2.06
N TYR A 52 -0.05 -6.15 -2.93
CA TYR A 52 -0.72 -6.26 -4.22
C TYR A 52 -1.34 -7.64 -4.43
N PHE A 53 -2.65 -7.69 -4.61
CA PHE A 53 -3.36 -8.91 -4.99
C PHE A 53 -3.34 -9.05 -6.52
N GLU A 54 -2.38 -9.81 -7.02
CA GLU A 54 -2.23 -10.06 -8.45
C GLU A 54 -3.27 -11.08 -8.91
N SER A 55 -4.11 -10.68 -9.85
CA SER A 55 -5.11 -11.56 -10.47
C SER A 55 -4.73 -11.87 -11.92
N PRO A 56 -4.78 -13.14 -12.37
CA PRO A 56 -4.60 -13.49 -13.77
C PRO A 56 -5.71 -12.96 -14.68
N SER A 57 -6.84 -12.54 -14.12
CA SER A 57 -7.95 -11.94 -14.86
C SER A 57 -7.83 -10.42 -15.04
N ALA A 58 -6.84 -9.79 -14.42
CA ALA A 58 -6.59 -8.36 -14.57
C ALA A 58 -5.94 -8.07 -15.93
N PHE A 59 -6.12 -6.84 -16.43
CA PHE A 59 -5.39 -6.36 -17.60
C PHE A 59 -3.87 -6.40 -17.32
N PRO A 60 -3.04 -6.96 -18.21
CA PRO A 60 -1.58 -7.04 -18.01
C PRO A 60 -0.92 -5.69 -17.70
N GLU A 61 -1.48 -4.61 -18.25
CA GLU A 61 -1.04 -3.23 -18.04
C GLU A 61 -1.10 -2.81 -16.56
N ILE A 62 -2.04 -3.36 -15.78
CA ILE A 62 -2.14 -3.11 -14.33
C ILE A 62 -0.94 -3.70 -13.60
N ASN A 63 -0.53 -4.92 -13.95
CA ASN A 63 0.66 -5.55 -13.37
C ASN A 63 1.92 -4.75 -13.75
N SER A 64 2.08 -4.43 -15.03
CA SER A 64 3.23 -3.63 -15.51
C SER A 64 3.31 -2.31 -14.75
N PHE A 65 2.22 -1.55 -14.74
CA PHE A 65 2.16 -0.28 -14.03
C PHE A 65 2.46 -0.42 -12.54
N THR A 66 1.90 -1.43 -11.87
CA THR A 66 2.11 -1.66 -10.44
C THR A 66 3.58 -1.92 -10.12
N TYR A 67 4.24 -2.78 -10.90
CA TYR A 67 5.67 -3.08 -10.71
C TYR A 67 6.58 -1.90 -11.10
N ASP A 68 6.24 -1.17 -12.16
CA ASP A 68 6.99 0.03 -12.58
C ASP A 68 6.94 1.11 -11.48
N ILE A 69 5.77 1.34 -10.89
CA ILE A 69 5.59 2.27 -9.77
C ILE A 69 6.33 1.78 -8.52
N ALA A 70 6.27 0.47 -8.22
CA ALA A 70 7.01 -0.12 -7.11
C ALA A 70 8.52 0.14 -7.25
N ALA A 71 9.09 -0.11 -8.43
CA ALA A 71 10.50 0.16 -8.71
C ALA A 71 10.83 1.66 -8.67
N THR A 72 9.98 2.50 -9.24
CA THR A 72 10.16 3.96 -9.31
C THR A 72 10.24 4.59 -7.92
N TYR A 73 9.42 4.11 -6.99
CA TYR A 73 9.31 4.67 -5.63
C TYR A 73 9.93 3.80 -4.53
N GLY A 74 10.62 2.71 -4.87
CA GLY A 74 11.27 1.84 -3.88
C GLY A 74 10.27 1.16 -2.94
N LEU A 75 9.08 0.80 -3.42
CA LEU A 75 8.06 0.19 -2.57
C LEU A 75 8.44 -1.24 -2.18
N GLN A 76 8.29 -1.59 -0.90
CA GLN A 76 8.38 -2.97 -0.43
C GLN A 76 7.06 -3.68 -0.75
N ILE A 77 7.00 -4.32 -1.92
CA ILE A 77 5.78 -4.96 -2.42
C ILE A 77 5.70 -6.45 -2.06
N ASP A 78 4.62 -6.83 -1.38
CA ASP A 78 4.22 -8.22 -1.14
C ASP A 78 3.14 -8.59 -2.18
N THR A 79 3.51 -9.38 -3.18
CA THR A 79 2.58 -9.86 -4.21
C THR A 79 1.86 -11.13 -3.74
N ILE A 80 0.54 -11.07 -3.73
CA ILE A 80 -0.35 -12.17 -3.33
C ILE A 80 -1.06 -12.71 -4.56
N ARG A 81 -0.96 -14.02 -4.77
CA ARG A 81 -1.60 -14.75 -5.88
C ARG A 81 -2.68 -15.72 -5.40
N LEU A 82 -3.28 -15.39 -4.25
CA LEU A 82 -4.39 -16.11 -3.63
C LEU A 82 -5.67 -15.28 -3.79
N ASP A 83 -6.82 -15.88 -3.51
CA ASP A 83 -8.05 -15.11 -3.33
C ASP A 83 -7.89 -14.14 -2.15
N PHE A 84 -8.73 -13.10 -2.13
CA PHE A 84 -8.61 -12.01 -1.17
C PHE A 84 -8.62 -12.49 0.29
N LYS A 85 -9.49 -13.44 0.63
CA LYS A 85 -9.63 -13.94 2.00
C LYS A 85 -8.39 -14.72 2.42
N SER A 86 -7.99 -15.73 1.65
CA SER A 86 -6.81 -16.53 1.99
C SER A 86 -5.51 -15.75 1.95
N GLY A 87 -5.41 -14.77 1.04
CA GLY A 87 -4.29 -13.84 1.01
C GLY A 87 -4.20 -12.97 2.26
N LEU A 88 -5.32 -12.40 2.71
CA LEU A 88 -5.36 -11.61 3.94
C LEU A 88 -5.06 -12.46 5.18
N GLU A 89 -5.62 -13.67 5.29
CA GLU A 89 -5.31 -14.61 6.38
C GLU A 89 -3.81 -14.95 6.43
N THR A 90 -3.15 -15.06 5.29
CA THR A 90 -1.71 -15.33 5.21
C THR A 90 -0.90 -14.12 5.65
N LEU A 91 -1.26 -12.91 5.18
CA LEU A 91 -0.62 -11.66 5.59
C LEU A 91 -0.67 -11.45 7.10
N LEU A 92 -1.83 -11.68 7.72
CA LEU A 92 -2.04 -11.45 9.15
C LEU A 92 -1.28 -12.44 10.04
N LYS A 93 -0.82 -13.58 9.51
CA LYS A 93 -0.03 -14.59 10.25
C LYS A 93 1.47 -14.28 10.27
N ASP A 94 2.00 -13.68 9.20
CA ASP A 94 3.45 -13.51 9.01
C ASP A 94 4.01 -12.33 9.85
N LYS A 95 3.29 -11.19 9.87
CA LYS A 95 3.60 -10.04 10.72
C LYS A 95 2.29 -9.36 11.16
N PRO A 96 2.17 -8.86 12.40
CA PRO A 96 0.93 -8.26 12.88
C PRO A 96 0.67 -6.91 12.20
N ILE A 97 0.01 -6.95 11.05
CA ILE A 97 -0.63 -5.78 10.45
C ILE A 97 -1.89 -5.49 11.25
N ARG A 98 -2.03 -4.24 11.68
CA ARG A 98 -3.16 -3.77 12.50
C ARG A 98 -4.03 -2.74 11.80
N ALA A 99 -3.50 -2.12 10.75
CA ALA A 99 -4.24 -1.21 9.90
C ALA A 99 -3.79 -1.34 8.44
N ILE A 100 -4.73 -1.18 7.52
CA ILE A 100 -4.46 -1.19 6.08
C ILE A 100 -5.05 0.06 5.45
N PHE A 101 -4.23 0.84 4.74
CA PHE A 101 -4.71 1.91 3.89
C PHE A 101 -5.34 1.34 2.62
N LEU A 102 -6.59 1.76 2.35
CA LEU A 102 -7.38 1.34 1.19
C LEU A 102 -7.80 2.55 0.37
N GLY A 103 -7.59 2.49 -0.95
CA GLY A 103 -8.03 3.54 -1.90
C GLY A 103 -9.51 3.45 -2.26
N VAL A 104 -10.40 3.16 -1.30
CA VAL A 104 -11.86 3.04 -1.52
C VAL A 104 -12.52 4.38 -1.19
N ARG A 105 -13.49 4.81 -2.00
CA ARG A 105 -14.27 6.03 -1.80
C ARG A 105 -15.62 5.70 -1.17
N ILE A 106 -16.22 6.66 -0.47
CA ILE A 106 -17.54 6.52 0.18
C ILE A 106 -18.64 6.08 -0.81
N GLY A 107 -18.54 6.48 -2.08
CA GLY A 107 -19.52 6.13 -3.12
C GLY A 107 -19.29 4.76 -3.78
N ASP A 108 -18.23 4.03 -3.42
CA ASP A 108 -17.96 2.73 -4.02
C ASP A 108 -18.92 1.67 -3.45
N PRO A 109 -19.37 0.69 -4.26
CA PRO A 109 -20.29 -0.36 -3.79
C PRO A 109 -19.76 -1.15 -2.58
N THR A 110 -18.43 -1.24 -2.42
CA THR A 110 -17.75 -1.96 -1.35
C THR A 110 -17.43 -1.10 -0.13
N ALA A 111 -17.76 0.18 -0.13
CA ALA A 111 -17.38 1.12 0.93
C ALA A 111 -17.89 0.70 2.32
N LEU A 112 -19.08 0.11 2.40
CA LEU A 112 -19.68 -0.37 3.65
C LEU A 112 -18.99 -1.60 4.25
N VAL A 113 -18.19 -2.33 3.46
CA VAL A 113 -17.48 -3.55 3.89
C VAL A 113 -16.03 -3.24 4.29
N ALA A 114 -15.53 -2.04 3.97
CA ALA A 114 -14.14 -1.63 4.21
C ALA A 114 -13.91 -0.84 5.50
N ILE A 115 -14.97 -0.61 6.31
CA ILE A 115 -14.93 0.14 7.58
C ILE A 115 -14.87 -0.82 8.76
#